data_AF-A0A8C1M571-F1
#
_entry.id   AF-A0A8C1M571-F1
#
_cell.length_a   1.000
_cell.length_b   1.000
_cell.length_c   1.000
_cell.angle_alpha   90.00
_cell.angle_beta   90.00
_cell.angle_gamma   90.00
#
_symmetry.space_group_name_H-M   'P 1'
#
loop_
_entity.id
_entity.type
_entity.pdbx_description
1 polymer ?
#
loop_
_entity_poly.entity_id
_entity_poly.type
_entity_poly.pdbx_seq_one_letter_code
_entity_poly.pdbx_strand_id
1 'polypeptide(L)'
;LQHKYFSVVSDLCITYTFRKIASLHHPLIYWKINPLDMAPDSVDDQYEGCRGNMANLVETEYLNKEIAPFKTFWQRGTEYVKEPKDNLKKNNLIAIYVYTDYGVFDDLNNAVYNDKEKYKDKAFKWHSLHFLLTEAIQILKRQQNKCYDTYSDTEDTYTYDNNFEDVRFGCFTSSLDHSKTKFFGTKTCFEIRTCEGADITKYSKLPHEKKVADQPDLWCETVFTLKSTGKTSELNCAVAPKDTTKL
;
A
#
# COMPACT_ATOMS: atom_id res chain seq x y z
N LEU A 1 5.66 8.93 9.14
CA LEU A 1 5.84 9.18 7.68
C LEU A 1 6.79 8.12 7.15
N GLN A 2 6.31 7.20 6.32
CA GLN A 2 7.16 6.20 5.65
C GLN A 2 8.05 6.89 4.61
N HIS A 3 9.31 6.48 4.49
CA HIS A 3 10.14 6.92 3.37
C HIS A 3 9.58 6.31 2.07
N LYS A 4 9.49 7.12 1.01
CA LYS A 4 8.68 6.83 -0.19
C LYS A 4 9.41 5.95 -1.18
N TYR A 5 9.30 4.64 -1.01
CA TYR A 5 10.02 3.71 -1.87
C TYR A 5 9.13 2.80 -2.72
N PHE A 6 8.97 3.14 -3.99
CA PHE A 6 7.97 2.50 -4.85
C PHE A 6 8.52 1.37 -5.73
N SER A 7 9.21 0.39 -5.13
CA SER A 7 9.61 -0.83 -5.88
C SER A 7 8.51 -1.87 -5.85
N VAL A 8 8.09 -2.29 -4.65
CA VAL A 8 7.04 -3.29 -4.45
C VAL A 8 5.97 -2.71 -3.55
N VAL A 9 4.72 -2.78 -4.02
CA VAL A 9 3.55 -2.40 -3.20
C VAL A 9 2.80 -3.65 -2.80
N SER A 10 2.61 -3.79 -1.50
CA SER A 10 1.85 -4.87 -0.87
C SER A 10 0.35 -4.62 -0.96
N ASP A 11 -0.42 -5.68 -1.21
CA ASP A 11 -1.89 -5.69 -1.12
C ASP A 11 -2.34 -5.34 0.32
N LEU A 12 -3.48 -4.65 0.45
CA LEU A 12 -4.04 -4.12 1.69
C LEU A 12 -4.48 -5.21 2.68
N CYS A 13 -4.80 -6.40 2.17
CA CYS A 13 -5.31 -7.51 2.97
C CYS A 13 -4.23 -8.44 3.48
N ILE A 14 -2.95 -8.16 3.20
CA ILE A 14 -1.88 -9.09 3.57
C ILE A 14 -1.74 -9.13 5.08
N THR A 15 -1.85 -10.34 5.61
CA THR A 15 -1.55 -10.66 7.00
C THR A 15 -0.10 -11.15 7.09
N TYR A 16 0.60 -10.71 8.14
CA TYR A 16 1.98 -11.08 8.39
C TYR A 16 2.14 -11.66 9.80
N THR A 17 2.84 -12.79 9.88
CA THR A 17 3.55 -13.11 11.13
C THR A 17 4.67 -12.12 11.31
N PHE A 18 4.98 -11.77 12.56
CA PHE A 18 6.04 -10.82 12.85
C PHE A 18 6.98 -11.33 13.93
N ARG A 19 8.23 -10.86 13.87
CA ARG A 19 9.23 -11.07 14.92
C ARG A 19 10.04 -9.80 15.09
N LYS A 20 10.11 -9.27 16.31
CA LYS A 20 11.06 -8.21 16.66
C LYS A 20 12.44 -8.83 16.85
N ILE A 21 13.44 -8.38 16.09
CA ILE A 21 14.79 -8.96 16.13
C ILE A 21 15.85 -8.03 16.73
N ALA A 22 15.57 -6.73 16.81
CA ALA A 22 16.46 -5.75 17.43
C ALA A 22 15.70 -4.55 18.01
N SER A 23 16.22 -3.99 19.10
CA SER A 23 15.80 -2.70 19.67
C SER A 23 17.00 -2.03 20.32
N LEU A 24 17.34 -0.82 19.90
CA LEU A 24 18.19 0.07 20.69
C LEU A 24 17.33 0.71 21.77
N HIS A 25 17.71 0.54 23.05
CA HIS A 25 17.01 1.16 24.18
C HIS A 25 17.38 2.64 24.26
N HIS A 26 16.50 3.53 23.78
CA HIS A 26 16.56 4.96 24.11
C HIS A 26 15.37 5.34 25.02
N PRO A 27 15.55 6.30 25.96
CA PRO A 27 14.46 6.79 26.77
C PRO A 27 13.36 7.37 25.87
N LEU A 28 12.12 6.89 26.08
CA LEU A 28 10.92 7.26 25.32
C LEU A 28 10.57 8.73 25.58
N ILE A 29 11.20 9.65 24.87
CA ILE A 29 10.93 11.08 25.01
C ILE A 29 10.49 11.62 23.65
N TYR A 30 9.18 11.93 23.54
CA TYR A 30 8.48 12.63 22.45
C TYR A 30 8.17 11.93 21.10
N TRP A 31 7.80 10.64 21.08
CA TRP A 31 7.43 9.98 19.81
C TRP A 31 5.99 9.48 19.75
N LYS A 32 5.37 9.59 18.57
CA LYS A 32 4.06 8.98 18.26
C LYS A 32 4.25 7.47 18.24
N ILE A 33 3.56 6.79 19.16
CA ILE A 33 3.56 5.33 19.30
C ILE A 33 2.37 4.78 18.53
N ASN A 34 2.63 3.94 17.53
CA ASN A 34 1.59 3.24 16.78
C ASN A 34 1.60 1.75 17.17
N PRO A 35 0.49 1.16 17.64
CA PRO A 35 0.41 -0.27 17.85
C PRO A 35 0.44 -1.00 16.49
N LEU A 36 1.20 -2.10 16.40
CA LEU A 36 1.01 -3.08 15.34
C LEU A 36 -0.19 -3.97 15.71
N ASP A 37 -1.24 -3.92 14.90
CA ASP A 37 -2.48 -4.67 15.07
C ASP A 37 -2.96 -5.25 13.72
N MET A 38 -4.21 -5.72 13.68
CA MET A 38 -4.84 -6.26 12.46
C MET A 38 -5.47 -5.18 11.56
N ALA A 39 -5.22 -3.90 11.84
CA ALA A 39 -5.75 -2.72 11.16
C ALA A 39 -7.27 -2.76 10.95
N PRO A 40 -8.06 -2.87 12.03
CA PRO A 40 -9.50 -3.04 11.92
C PRO A 40 -10.17 -1.87 11.18
N ASP A 41 -9.70 -0.64 11.34
CA ASP A 41 -10.34 0.54 10.73
C ASP A 41 -9.92 0.83 9.29
N SER A 42 -9.21 -0.12 8.67
CA SER A 42 -8.75 0.01 7.29
C SER A 42 -9.82 -0.27 6.24
N VAL A 43 -9.71 0.44 5.12
CA VAL A 43 -10.45 0.18 3.89
C VAL A 43 -9.68 -0.89 3.12
N ASP A 44 -10.10 -2.15 3.25
CA ASP A 44 -9.39 -3.31 2.71
C ASP A 44 -10.14 -4.05 1.60
N ASP A 45 -11.11 -3.41 0.94
CA ASP A 45 -11.96 -4.06 -0.06
C ASP A 45 -11.16 -4.64 -1.25
N GLN A 46 -11.26 -5.96 -1.45
CA GLN A 46 -10.61 -6.70 -2.53
C GLN A 46 -11.41 -6.73 -3.84
N TYR A 47 -12.66 -6.25 -3.81
CA TYR A 47 -13.58 -6.22 -4.95
C TYR A 47 -13.87 -7.58 -5.58
N GLU A 48 -13.84 -8.65 -4.79
CA GLU A 48 -14.00 -10.01 -5.29
C GLU A 48 -15.43 -10.27 -5.77
N GLY A 49 -15.59 -10.40 -7.08
CA GLY A 49 -16.89 -10.63 -7.73
C GLY A 49 -17.66 -9.35 -8.07
N CYS A 50 -17.11 -8.16 -7.80
CA CYS A 50 -17.72 -6.88 -8.16
C CYS A 50 -16.79 -5.90 -8.90
N ARG A 51 -15.61 -6.35 -9.37
CA ARG A 51 -14.66 -5.50 -10.11
C ARG A 51 -15.31 -4.71 -11.25
N GLY A 52 -16.21 -5.33 -12.02
CA GLY A 52 -16.94 -4.67 -13.11
C GLY A 52 -17.86 -3.54 -12.62
N ASN A 53 -18.59 -3.77 -11.53
CA ASN A 53 -19.50 -2.79 -10.94
C ASN A 53 -18.71 -1.61 -10.37
N MET A 54 -17.62 -1.90 -9.65
CA MET A 54 -16.76 -0.85 -9.11
C MET A 54 -16.07 -0.05 -10.22
N ALA A 55 -15.57 -0.70 -11.28
CA ALA A 55 -15.00 -0.01 -12.43
C ALA A 55 -15.99 0.95 -13.09
N ASN A 56 -17.25 0.53 -13.26
CA ASN A 56 -18.30 1.38 -13.78
C ASN A 56 -18.57 2.60 -12.87
N LEU A 57 -18.65 2.40 -11.55
CA LEU A 57 -18.81 3.51 -10.60
C LEU A 57 -17.62 4.48 -10.62
N VAL A 58 -16.39 3.95 -10.74
CA VAL A 58 -15.19 4.80 -10.86
C VAL A 58 -15.24 5.67 -12.11
N GLU A 59 -15.62 5.09 -13.25
CA GLU A 59 -15.69 5.81 -14.53
C GLU A 59 -16.83 6.84 -14.58
N THR A 60 -18.01 6.46 -14.09
CA THR A 60 -19.23 7.26 -14.24
C THR A 60 -19.46 8.25 -13.10
N GLU A 61 -18.94 7.97 -11.90
CA GLU A 61 -19.24 8.75 -10.70
C GLU A 61 -18.00 9.19 -9.92
N TYR A 62 -17.21 8.24 -9.41
CA TYR A 62 -16.23 8.57 -8.37
C TYR A 62 -15.08 9.41 -8.91
N LEU A 63 -14.46 9.04 -10.04
CA LEU A 63 -13.23 9.70 -10.49
C LEU A 63 -13.48 11.19 -10.76
N ASN A 64 -14.57 11.53 -11.44
CA ASN A 64 -14.91 12.91 -11.74
C ASN A 64 -15.19 13.75 -10.48
N LYS A 65 -15.76 13.15 -9.43
CA LYS A 65 -16.04 13.82 -8.15
C LYS A 65 -14.79 13.95 -7.28
N GLU A 66 -13.91 12.94 -7.31
CA GLU A 66 -12.78 12.81 -6.40
C GLU A 66 -11.48 13.42 -6.95
N ILE A 67 -11.36 13.67 -8.26
CA ILE A 67 -10.10 14.10 -8.89
C ILE A 67 -9.61 15.48 -8.42
N ALA A 68 -10.48 16.35 -7.93
CA ALA A 68 -10.14 17.76 -7.68
C ALA A 68 -8.87 17.98 -6.82
N PRO A 69 -8.69 17.27 -5.67
CA PRO A 69 -7.51 17.43 -4.81
C PRO A 69 -6.20 16.93 -5.45
N PHE A 70 -6.27 16.00 -6.40
CA PHE A 70 -5.09 15.41 -7.05
C PHE A 70 -5.05 15.64 -8.57
N LYS A 71 -5.80 16.63 -9.07
CA LYS A 71 -6.00 16.86 -10.51
C LYS A 71 -4.69 17.06 -11.27
N THR A 72 -3.77 17.82 -10.69
CA THR A 72 -2.45 18.09 -11.29
C THR A 72 -1.60 16.82 -11.40
N PHE A 73 -1.65 15.95 -10.39
CA PHE A 73 -0.98 14.64 -10.42
C PHE A 73 -1.60 13.72 -11.47
N TRP A 74 -2.94 13.68 -11.54
CA TRP A 74 -3.66 12.88 -12.53
C TRP A 74 -3.37 13.32 -13.97
N GLN A 75 -3.31 14.64 -14.21
CA GLN A 75 -2.92 15.21 -15.51
C GLN A 75 -1.50 14.79 -15.91
N ARG A 76 -0.52 14.93 -15.00
CA ARG A 76 0.86 14.46 -15.25
C ARG A 76 0.92 12.97 -15.54
N GLY A 77 0.15 12.16 -14.82
CA GLY A 77 0.03 10.72 -15.09
C GLY A 77 -0.58 10.43 -16.46
N THR A 78 -1.60 11.20 -16.86
CA THR A 78 -2.24 11.08 -18.18
C THR A 78 -1.28 11.44 -19.32
N GLU A 79 -0.44 12.45 -19.12
CA GLU A 79 0.60 12.85 -20.07
C GLU A 79 1.71 11.78 -20.19
N TYR A 80 2.07 11.16 -19.07
CA TYR A 80 3.08 10.10 -19.00
C TYR A 80 2.59 8.79 -19.63
N VAL A 81 1.36 8.37 -19.32
CA VAL A 81 0.77 7.11 -19.79
C VAL A 81 0.15 7.32 -21.17
N LYS A 82 0.88 6.91 -22.21
CA LYS A 82 0.40 6.98 -23.60
C LYS A 82 -0.70 5.97 -23.86
N GLU A 83 -0.37 4.69 -23.73
CA GLU A 83 -1.24 3.56 -24.06
C GLU A 83 -1.33 2.56 -22.89
N PRO A 84 -2.44 1.79 -22.78
CA PRO A 84 -2.51 0.59 -21.96
C PRO A 84 -1.37 -0.39 -22.30
N LYS A 85 -0.84 -1.08 -21.29
CA LYS A 85 0.21 -2.09 -21.46
C LYS A 85 0.19 -3.09 -20.32
N ASP A 86 0.80 -4.25 -20.52
CA ASP A 86 0.97 -5.28 -19.48
C ASP A 86 -0.38 -5.66 -18.81
N ASN A 87 -1.45 -5.81 -19.60
CA ASN A 87 -2.84 -6.04 -19.17
C ASN A 87 -3.44 -5.00 -18.19
N LEU A 88 -2.74 -3.90 -17.93
CA LEU A 88 -3.25 -2.78 -17.15
C LEU A 88 -4.00 -1.81 -18.07
N LYS A 89 -5.19 -1.38 -17.63
CA LYS A 89 -5.90 -0.28 -18.29
C LYS A 89 -5.15 1.03 -18.08
N LYS A 90 -5.42 2.02 -18.93
CA LYS A 90 -4.81 3.35 -18.83
C LYS A 90 -4.97 3.97 -17.43
N ASN A 91 -6.15 3.87 -16.83
CA ASN A 91 -6.39 4.41 -15.48
C ASN A 91 -5.67 3.63 -14.37
N ASN A 92 -5.40 2.33 -14.53
CA ASN A 92 -4.57 1.59 -13.56
C ASN A 92 -3.13 2.14 -13.58
N LEU A 93 -2.58 2.37 -14.77
CA LEU A 93 -1.23 2.93 -14.94
C LEU A 93 -1.13 4.35 -14.39
N ILE A 94 -2.14 5.19 -14.65
CA ILE A 94 -2.20 6.55 -14.10
C ILE A 94 -2.29 6.51 -12.57
N ALA A 95 -3.12 5.62 -12.01
CA ALA A 95 -3.25 5.47 -10.56
C ALA A 95 -1.91 5.08 -9.90
N ILE A 96 -1.16 4.13 -10.48
CA ILE A 96 0.19 3.81 -10.00
C ILE A 96 1.08 5.06 -10.04
N TYR A 97 1.14 5.75 -11.19
CA TYR A 97 1.97 6.96 -11.31
C TYR A 97 1.62 8.01 -10.24
N VAL A 98 0.33 8.29 -10.05
CA VAL A 98 -0.18 9.27 -9.08
C VAL A 98 0.16 8.87 -7.65
N TYR A 99 -0.02 7.59 -7.30
CA TYR A 99 0.33 7.06 -5.98
C TYR A 99 1.82 7.21 -5.67
N THR A 100 2.66 7.04 -6.67
CA THR A 100 4.12 7.17 -6.54
C THR A 100 4.64 8.61 -6.64
N ASP A 101 3.75 9.60 -6.78
CA ASP A 101 4.10 11.03 -6.78
C ASP A 101 3.99 11.58 -5.35
N TYR A 102 4.79 12.61 -5.01
CA TYR A 102 4.99 13.02 -3.62
C TYR A 102 3.72 13.53 -2.92
N GLY A 103 2.68 13.96 -3.65
CA GLY A 103 1.54 14.66 -3.08
C GLY A 103 0.28 13.83 -2.80
N VAL A 104 0.24 12.53 -3.11
CA VAL A 104 -0.99 11.72 -2.96
C VAL A 104 -0.82 10.54 -2.02
N PHE A 105 0.38 9.96 -1.94
CA PHE A 105 0.68 8.79 -1.12
C PHE A 105 0.18 8.90 0.33
N ASP A 106 0.56 9.98 1.02
CA ASP A 106 0.30 10.14 2.46
C ASP A 106 -1.19 10.30 2.74
N ASP A 107 -1.89 11.15 1.98
CA ASP A 107 -3.32 11.41 2.15
C ASP A 107 -4.17 10.18 1.82
N LEU A 108 -3.83 9.47 0.74
CA LEU A 108 -4.51 8.23 0.38
C LEU A 108 -4.30 7.18 1.47
N ASN A 109 -3.05 6.90 1.87
CA ASN A 109 -2.76 5.88 2.87
C ASN A 109 -3.37 6.22 4.23
N ASN A 110 -3.40 7.49 4.61
CA ASN A 110 -4.06 7.92 5.85
C ASN A 110 -5.58 7.69 5.78
N ALA A 111 -6.23 8.00 4.66
CA ALA A 111 -7.65 7.71 4.50
C ALA A 111 -7.92 6.21 4.48
N VAL A 112 -7.13 5.44 3.73
CA VAL A 112 -7.25 3.97 3.68
C VAL A 112 -7.07 3.34 5.05
N TYR A 113 -6.16 3.84 5.88
CA TYR A 113 -5.95 3.31 7.23
C TYR A 113 -7.08 3.59 8.22
N ASN A 114 -7.76 4.75 8.12
CA ASN A 114 -8.67 5.23 9.17
C ASN A 114 -10.16 5.29 8.78
N ASP A 115 -10.50 5.31 7.50
CA ASP A 115 -11.82 5.74 7.05
C ASP A 115 -12.77 4.59 6.67
N LYS A 116 -12.64 3.38 7.25
CA LYS A 116 -13.53 2.22 6.99
C LYS A 116 -15.01 2.57 7.08
N GLU A 117 -15.43 3.27 8.13
CA GLU A 117 -16.84 3.63 8.30
C GLU A 117 -17.30 4.67 7.26
N LYS A 118 -16.44 5.64 6.89
CA LYS A 118 -16.76 6.56 5.77
C LYS A 118 -16.82 5.83 4.43
N TYR A 119 -16.05 4.76 4.25
CA TYR A 119 -16.12 3.91 3.06
C TYR A 119 -17.48 3.23 2.98
N LYS A 120 -17.94 2.61 4.07
CA LYS A 120 -19.28 1.99 4.14
C LYS A 120 -20.40 3.00 3.89
N ASP A 121 -20.27 4.21 4.44
CA ASP A 121 -21.27 5.28 4.29
C ASP A 121 -21.12 6.09 2.99
N LYS A 122 -20.23 5.67 2.08
CA LYS A 122 -19.96 6.33 0.78
C LYS A 122 -19.45 7.78 0.90
N ALA A 123 -18.98 8.18 2.08
CA ALA A 123 -18.34 9.47 2.36
C ALA A 123 -16.82 9.46 2.14
N PHE A 124 -16.24 8.29 1.89
CA PHE A 124 -14.83 8.14 1.52
C PHE A 124 -14.53 8.89 0.21
N LYS A 125 -13.37 9.54 0.12
CA LYS A 125 -13.03 10.44 -1.00
C LYS A 125 -12.01 9.87 -1.97
N TRP A 126 -11.66 8.60 -1.79
CA TRP A 126 -10.56 7.96 -2.51
C TRP A 126 -10.97 6.64 -3.17
N HIS A 127 -12.27 6.44 -3.44
CA HIS A 127 -12.79 5.20 -4.04
C HIS A 127 -12.07 4.87 -5.35
N SER A 128 -11.83 5.88 -6.18
CA SER A 128 -11.23 5.73 -7.50
C SER A 128 -9.79 5.25 -7.41
N LEU A 129 -8.95 5.93 -6.64
CA LEU A 129 -7.54 5.57 -6.51
C LEU A 129 -7.38 4.25 -5.77
N HIS A 130 -8.15 4.02 -4.70
CA HIS A 130 -8.15 2.74 -3.99
C HIS A 130 -8.49 1.58 -4.92
N PHE A 131 -9.61 1.65 -5.66
CA PHE A 131 -9.99 0.58 -6.59
C PHE A 131 -8.95 0.37 -7.70
N LEU A 132 -8.51 1.45 -8.36
CA LEU A 132 -7.59 1.35 -9.50
C LEU A 132 -6.23 0.78 -9.10
N LEU A 133 -5.73 1.12 -7.91
CA LEU A 133 -4.49 0.58 -7.35
C LEU A 133 -4.63 -0.88 -6.93
N THR A 134 -5.70 -1.23 -6.20
CA THR A 134 -5.99 -2.61 -5.81
C THR A 134 -6.10 -3.51 -7.05
N GLU A 135 -6.83 -3.08 -8.07
CA GLU A 135 -6.94 -3.82 -9.34
C GLU A 135 -5.58 -3.96 -10.04
N ALA A 136 -4.77 -2.89 -10.08
CA ALA A 136 -3.46 -2.90 -10.70
C ALA A 136 -2.50 -3.89 -10.02
N ILE A 137 -2.42 -3.86 -8.70
CA ILE A 137 -1.58 -4.77 -7.90
C ILE A 137 -2.03 -6.21 -8.12
N GLN A 138 -3.35 -6.48 -8.10
CA GLN A 138 -3.88 -7.81 -8.36
C GLN A 138 -3.55 -8.33 -9.78
N ILE A 139 -3.59 -7.47 -10.81
CA ILE A 139 -3.21 -7.83 -12.18
C ILE A 139 -1.71 -8.16 -12.25
N LEU A 140 -0.88 -7.28 -11.73
CA LEU A 140 0.58 -7.44 -11.76
C LEU A 140 1.03 -8.64 -10.94
N LYS A 141 0.45 -8.88 -9.77
CA LYS A 141 0.76 -10.04 -8.93
C LYS A 141 0.50 -11.36 -9.67
N ARG A 142 -0.61 -11.46 -10.40
CA ARG A 142 -0.92 -12.65 -11.24
C ARG A 142 0.08 -12.85 -12.37
N GLN A 143 0.54 -11.76 -13.00
CA GLN A 143 1.52 -11.84 -14.08
C GLN A 143 2.93 -12.16 -13.60
N GLN A 144 3.36 -11.53 -12.51
CA GLN A 144 4.71 -11.64 -11.97
C GLN A 144 4.89 -12.95 -11.19
N ASN A 145 3.82 -13.46 -10.58
CA ASN A 145 3.72 -14.75 -9.90
C ASN A 145 4.95 -15.13 -9.05
N LYS A 146 5.49 -14.16 -8.31
CA LYS A 146 6.65 -14.35 -7.44
C LYS A 146 6.42 -13.70 -6.08
N CYS A 147 7.22 -14.10 -5.10
CA CYS A 147 7.35 -13.42 -3.83
C CYS A 147 8.55 -12.49 -3.86
N TYR A 148 8.54 -11.50 -2.98
CA TYR A 148 9.59 -10.50 -2.86
C TYR A 148 10.09 -10.48 -1.43
N ASP A 149 11.41 -10.38 -1.29
CA ASP A 149 12.05 -9.96 -0.05
C ASP A 149 12.31 -8.46 -0.19
N THR A 150 11.63 -7.69 0.64
CA THR A 150 11.59 -6.23 0.55
C THR A 150 11.86 -5.58 1.88
N TYR A 151 12.07 -4.27 1.81
CA TYR A 151 12.45 -3.44 2.92
C TYR A 151 11.58 -2.18 2.96
N SER A 152 11.06 -1.84 4.13
CA SER A 152 10.32 -0.59 4.34
C SER A 152 10.72 0.03 5.67
N ASP A 153 10.69 1.35 5.76
CA ASP A 153 11.01 2.05 6.98
C ASP A 153 10.21 3.33 7.18
N THR A 154 10.21 3.79 8.42
CA THR A 154 9.44 4.93 8.88
C THR A 154 10.09 5.57 10.09
N GLU A 155 9.91 6.89 10.19
CA GLU A 155 10.28 7.71 11.35
C GLU A 155 9.33 7.48 12.54
N ASP A 156 8.23 6.76 12.34
CA ASP A 156 7.27 6.44 13.39
C ASP A 156 7.79 5.29 14.27
N THR A 157 7.48 5.35 15.57
CA THR A 157 7.82 4.26 16.50
C THR A 157 6.65 3.30 16.59
N TYR A 158 6.91 2.03 16.31
CA TYR A 158 5.91 0.98 16.47
C TYR A 158 6.14 0.21 17.76
N THR A 159 5.06 0.05 18.53
CA THR A 159 5.01 -0.90 19.64
C THR A 159 4.23 -2.12 19.19
N TYR A 160 4.59 -3.28 19.71
CA TYR A 160 3.85 -4.49 19.48
C TYR A 160 3.19 -4.92 20.80
N ASP A 161 1.96 -5.41 20.69
CA ASP A 161 1.27 -6.09 21.77
C ASP A 161 1.41 -7.59 21.55
N ASN A 162 1.80 -8.34 22.59
CA ASN A 162 1.91 -9.79 22.54
C ASN A 162 0.55 -10.48 22.30
N ASN A 163 -0.55 -9.73 22.37
CA ASN A 163 -1.90 -10.25 22.13
C ASN A 163 -2.21 -10.55 20.66
N PHE A 164 -1.39 -10.09 19.71
CA PHE A 164 -1.57 -10.38 18.29
C PHE A 164 -0.50 -11.36 17.81
N GLU A 165 -0.92 -12.48 17.22
CA GLU A 165 0.00 -13.42 16.54
C GLU A 165 0.39 -12.92 15.14
N ASP A 166 -0.53 -12.16 14.53
CA ASP A 166 -0.46 -11.66 13.16
C ASP A 166 -0.78 -10.16 13.13
N VAL A 167 -0.23 -9.47 12.14
CA VAL A 167 -0.42 -8.02 11.96
C VAL A 167 -0.74 -7.69 10.50
N ARG A 168 -1.37 -6.53 10.30
CA ARG A 168 -1.64 -5.93 8.98
C ARG A 168 -1.23 -4.47 8.99
N PHE A 169 -0.76 -3.98 7.84
CA PHE A 169 -0.44 -2.55 7.71
C PHE A 169 -1.68 -1.66 7.52
N GLY A 170 -2.79 -2.22 7.02
CA GLY A 170 -4.04 -1.47 6.80
C GLY A 170 -3.97 -0.37 5.75
N CYS A 171 -2.87 -0.26 4.99
CA CYS A 171 -2.70 0.70 3.92
C CYS A 171 -1.72 0.15 2.87
N PHE A 172 -1.65 0.80 1.70
CA PHE A 172 -0.76 0.35 0.64
C PHE A 172 0.67 0.56 1.13
N THR A 173 1.36 -0.55 1.37
CA THR A 173 2.71 -0.51 1.94
C THR A 173 3.72 -0.51 0.81
N SER A 174 4.47 0.58 0.73
CA SER A 174 5.54 0.72 -0.24
C SER A 174 6.86 0.20 0.34
N SER A 175 7.58 -0.58 -0.46
CA SER A 175 8.83 -1.20 -0.06
C SER A 175 9.84 -1.30 -1.20
N LEU A 176 11.10 -1.45 -0.84
CA LEU A 176 12.25 -1.61 -1.73
C LEU A 176 12.58 -3.06 -1.88
N ASP A 177 12.89 -3.49 -3.10
CA ASP A 177 13.45 -4.81 -3.33
C ASP A 177 14.86 -4.92 -2.73
N HIS A 178 15.04 -5.86 -1.80
CA HIS A 178 16.28 -6.10 -1.06
C HIS A 178 17.47 -6.38 -2.00
N SER A 179 17.23 -6.94 -3.19
CA SER A 179 18.28 -7.22 -4.17
C SER A 179 18.87 -5.96 -4.82
N LYS A 180 18.20 -4.82 -4.71
CA LYS A 180 18.54 -3.61 -5.48
C LYS A 180 19.38 -2.60 -4.70
N THR A 181 19.47 -2.71 -3.36
CA THR A 181 19.99 -1.65 -2.48
C THR A 181 20.18 -2.12 -1.02
N LYS A 182 21.16 -1.54 -0.31
CA LYS A 182 21.28 -1.59 1.15
C LYS A 182 20.80 -0.27 1.74
N PHE A 183 19.70 -0.30 2.49
CA PHE A 183 19.10 0.89 3.11
C PHE A 183 19.25 0.87 4.63
N PHE A 184 19.20 2.07 5.19
CA PHE A 184 19.22 2.33 6.63
C PHE A 184 18.03 3.24 6.92
N GLY A 185 17.02 2.70 7.59
CA GLY A 185 15.99 3.52 8.21
C GLY A 185 16.52 4.05 9.55
N THR A 186 15.98 5.16 10.01
CA THR A 186 16.43 5.79 11.26
C THR A 186 15.79 5.12 12.48
N LYS A 187 14.49 4.78 12.42
CA LYS A 187 13.73 4.39 13.61
C LYS A 187 13.10 3.00 13.56
N THR A 188 11.99 2.83 12.82
CA THR A 188 11.34 1.52 12.70
C THR A 188 11.49 1.02 11.29
N CYS A 189 11.93 -0.23 11.19
CA CYS A 189 12.19 -0.85 9.92
C CYS A 189 11.63 -2.26 9.84
N PHE A 190 11.22 -2.62 8.63
CA PHE A 190 10.53 -3.86 8.32
C PHE A 190 11.29 -4.61 7.23
N GLU A 191 11.78 -5.80 7.57
CA GLU A 191 12.21 -6.81 6.59
C GLU A 191 10.98 -7.64 6.22
N ILE A 192 10.49 -7.52 4.99
CA ILE A 192 9.19 -8.06 4.59
C ILE A 192 9.40 -9.14 3.53
N ARG A 193 8.96 -10.36 3.81
CA ARG A 193 8.72 -11.36 2.78
C ARG A 193 7.25 -11.36 2.39
N THR A 194 6.93 -10.81 1.22
CA THR A 194 5.56 -10.69 0.70
C THR A 194 5.35 -11.55 -0.54
N CYS A 195 4.31 -12.37 -0.53
CA CYS A 195 3.86 -13.14 -1.69
C CYS A 195 2.63 -12.55 -2.37
N GLU A 196 2.08 -11.45 -1.84
CA GLU A 196 0.84 -10.85 -2.32
C GLU A 196 1.03 -9.40 -2.80
N GLY A 197 2.27 -8.90 -2.78
CA GLY A 197 2.65 -7.64 -3.42
C GLY A 197 3.02 -7.79 -4.89
N ALA A 198 3.19 -6.65 -5.55
CA ALA A 198 3.63 -6.56 -6.94
C ALA A 198 4.74 -5.51 -7.12
N ASP A 199 5.70 -5.80 -8.01
CA ASP A 199 6.71 -4.83 -8.45
C ASP A 199 6.05 -3.81 -9.39
N ILE A 200 6.04 -2.54 -8.97
CA ILE A 200 5.46 -1.42 -9.71
C ILE A 200 6.52 -0.47 -10.27
N THR A 201 7.81 -0.77 -10.11
CA THR A 201 8.93 0.11 -10.47
C THR A 201 8.81 0.63 -11.91
N LYS A 202 8.39 -0.24 -12.84
CA LYS A 202 8.22 0.06 -14.28
C LYS A 202 7.19 1.17 -14.56
N TYR A 203 6.23 1.37 -13.66
CA TYR A 203 5.09 2.28 -13.83
C TYR A 203 5.15 3.48 -12.88
N SER A 204 6.08 3.44 -11.92
CA SER A 204 6.29 4.49 -10.91
C SER A 204 6.81 5.79 -11.53
N LYS A 205 6.41 6.92 -10.95
CA LYS A 205 6.99 8.25 -11.18
C LYS A 205 8.47 8.31 -10.80
N LEU A 206 8.85 7.53 -9.78
CA LEU A 206 10.17 7.53 -9.14
C LEU A 206 10.84 6.16 -9.31
N PRO A 207 11.22 5.74 -10.54
CA PRO A 207 11.75 4.41 -10.79
C PRO A 207 13.17 4.17 -10.24
N HIS A 208 13.86 5.21 -9.73
CA HIS A 208 15.30 5.16 -9.44
C HIS A 208 15.71 5.73 -8.07
N GLU A 209 14.82 5.82 -7.08
CA GLU A 209 15.25 6.18 -5.71
C GLU A 209 16.06 5.03 -5.09
N LYS A 210 17.38 5.06 -5.30
CA LYS A 210 18.37 4.27 -4.57
C LYS A 210 19.10 5.20 -3.62
N LYS A 211 18.99 4.99 -2.30
CA LYS A 211 20.02 5.48 -1.37
C LYS A 211 20.92 4.31 -1.02
N VAL A 212 22.22 4.55 -1.03
CA VAL A 212 23.24 3.65 -0.47
C VAL A 212 24.05 4.51 0.49
N ALA A 213 24.18 4.07 1.74
CA ALA A 213 25.07 4.66 2.73
C ALA A 213 25.90 3.54 3.37
N ASP A 214 27.11 3.83 3.85
CA ASP A 214 28.00 2.86 4.52
C ASP A 214 28.04 3.17 6.03
N GLN A 215 27.61 2.25 6.92
CA GLN A 215 27.94 2.21 8.36
C GLN A 215 27.45 0.90 9.09
N PRO A 216 27.95 0.54 10.30
CA PRO A 216 27.95 -0.84 10.84
C PRO A 216 26.83 -1.25 11.82
N ASP A 217 26.79 -2.58 12.07
CA ASP A 217 26.13 -3.47 13.07
C ASP A 217 24.64 -3.34 13.44
N LEU A 218 24.04 -2.15 13.51
CA LEU A 218 22.58 -2.01 13.68
C LEU A 218 22.06 -0.91 12.76
N TRP A 219 21.43 -1.35 11.68
CA TRP A 219 21.06 -0.48 10.56
C TRP A 219 19.75 0.30 10.77
N CYS A 220 19.08 0.11 11.92
CA CYS A 220 17.85 0.78 12.35
C CYS A 220 17.63 0.63 13.86
N GLU A 221 16.97 1.58 14.54
CA GLU A 221 16.71 1.50 15.99
C GLU A 221 15.86 0.29 16.38
N THR A 222 14.82 -0.02 15.61
CA THR A 222 13.94 -1.17 15.82
C THR A 222 13.70 -1.89 14.50
N VAL A 223 13.92 -3.21 14.49
CA VAL A 223 13.72 -4.04 13.30
C VAL A 223 12.68 -5.13 13.57
N PHE A 224 11.69 -5.19 12.69
CA PHE A 224 10.70 -6.26 12.60
C PHE A 224 10.92 -7.08 11.32
N THR A 225 10.91 -8.39 11.45
CA THR A 225 10.80 -9.29 10.29
C THR A 225 9.35 -9.71 10.13
N LEU A 226 8.79 -9.53 8.94
CA LEU A 226 7.42 -9.85 8.57
C LEU A 226 7.40 -10.92 7.49
N LYS A 227 6.55 -11.94 7.66
CA LYS A 227 6.35 -12.99 6.64
C LYS A 227 4.86 -13.16 6.37
N SER A 228 4.48 -12.97 5.10
CA SER A 228 3.08 -13.08 4.70
C SER A 228 2.51 -14.47 5.00
N THR A 229 1.40 -14.53 5.73
CA THR A 229 0.67 -15.76 6.07
C THR A 229 -0.58 -15.98 5.22
N GLY A 230 -1.08 -14.93 4.57
CA GLY A 230 -2.24 -15.01 3.70
C GLY A 230 -2.90 -13.65 3.51
N LYS A 231 -4.20 -13.68 3.19
CA LYS A 231 -5.04 -12.51 3.02
C LYS A 231 -6.24 -12.57 3.97
N THR A 232 -6.49 -11.47 4.66
CA THR A 232 -7.67 -11.26 5.48
C THR A 232 -8.27 -9.90 5.13
N SER A 233 -9.58 -9.87 4.89
CA SER A 233 -10.31 -8.64 4.57
C SER A 233 -11.59 -8.57 5.39
N GLU A 234 -11.89 -7.41 5.96
CA GLU A 234 -13.18 -7.15 6.62
C GLU A 234 -14.22 -6.59 5.63
N LEU A 235 -13.77 -6.08 4.49
CA LEU A 235 -14.63 -5.56 3.43
C LEU A 235 -14.59 -6.43 2.18
N ASN A 236 -15.75 -6.56 1.53
CA ASN A 236 -15.82 -7.05 0.17
C ASN A 236 -17.03 -6.46 -0.54
N CYS A 237 -16.80 -5.74 -1.64
CA CYS A 237 -17.84 -5.14 -2.46
C CYS A 237 -18.80 -4.21 -1.68
N ALA A 238 -18.31 -3.53 -0.64
CA ALA A 238 -19.18 -2.81 0.30
C ALA A 238 -19.90 -1.62 -0.35
N VAL A 239 -19.27 -0.99 -1.32
CA VAL A 239 -19.80 0.18 -2.05
C VAL A 239 -20.25 -0.14 -3.48
N ALA A 240 -19.92 -1.34 -3.96
CA ALA A 240 -20.27 -1.82 -5.30
C ALA A 240 -20.83 -3.26 -5.21
N PRO A 241 -22.06 -3.44 -4.70
CA PRO A 241 -22.62 -4.77 -4.50
C PRO A 241 -22.64 -5.61 -5.77
N LYS A 242 -22.53 -6.94 -5.61
CA LYS A 242 -22.62 -7.89 -6.71
C LYS A 242 -24.02 -7.82 -7.33
N ASP A 243 -24.09 -8.01 -8.65
CA ASP A 243 -25.36 -8.10 -9.34
C ASP A 243 -25.98 -9.47 -9.04
N THR A 244 -26.91 -9.52 -8.07
CA THR A 244 -27.54 -10.76 -7.59
C THR A 244 -28.51 -11.37 -8.61
N THR A 245 -28.76 -10.69 -9.73
CA THR A 245 -29.68 -11.14 -10.78
C THR A 245 -29.05 -12.00 -11.87
N LYS A 246 -27.73 -12.27 -11.80
CA LYS A 246 -26.97 -13.07 -12.79
C LYS A 246 -26.44 -14.41 -12.23
N LEU A 247 -27.03 -14.92 -11.15
CA LEU A 247 -26.75 -16.25 -10.60
C LEU A 247 -27.66 -17.31 -11.21
#